data_AF-A0A9P8P6H6-F1
#
_entry.id   AF-A0A9P8P6H6-F1
#
_cell.length_a   1.000
_cell.length_b   1.000
_cell.length_c   1.000
_cell.angle_alpha   90.00
_cell.angle_beta   90.00
_cell.angle_gamma   90.00
#
_symmetry.space_group_name_H-M   'P 1'
#
loop_
_entity.id
_entity.type
_entity.pdbx_description
1 polymer ?
#
loop_
_entity_poly.entity_id
_entity_poly.type
_entity_poly.pdbx_seq_one_letter_code
_entity_poly.pdbx_strand_id
1 'polypeptide(L)'
;MDFSSHYKFMKEAFKVAETALAVREVPVGCVMVYEDQIIAKAFNQTNLTLNGTKHAEFEAYDQIRAKYPTSYEQVLRKTTLYVTVEPCIMCASLLRQLEIQTVVFGCPNERFGGNGSIFAINKDDLLNRPYQSIPGVLSKQAVMLLRKFYLLENSKSPASIGKKNRRLEQNEFPPIEYRKYLTKSEFESLFGKKFGFVYDNNLFLEFDDDGTVVNETPSKKLKTR
;
A
#
# COMPACT_ATOMS: atom_id res chain seq x y z
N MET A 1 -0.85 13.74 -12.79
CA MET A 1 0.47 13.19 -12.41
C MET A 1 0.79 12.08 -13.37
N ASP A 2 2.04 12.00 -13.82
CA ASP A 2 2.55 10.85 -14.56
C ASP A 2 2.64 9.64 -13.62
N PHE A 3 2.16 8.47 -14.06
CA PHE A 3 2.17 7.26 -13.25
C PHE A 3 3.60 6.77 -12.96
N SER A 4 4.58 7.13 -13.81
CA SER A 4 6.00 6.91 -13.52
C SER A 4 6.41 7.48 -12.15
N SER A 5 5.81 8.60 -11.73
CA SER A 5 6.04 9.16 -10.39
C SER A 5 5.51 8.26 -9.28
N HIS A 6 4.32 7.66 -9.43
CA HIS A 6 3.78 6.75 -8.42
C HIS A 6 4.65 5.50 -8.26
N TYR A 7 5.11 4.94 -9.36
CA TYR A 7 6.05 3.83 -9.37
C TYR A 7 7.36 4.18 -8.65
N LYS A 8 7.96 5.35 -8.97
CA LYS A 8 9.19 5.84 -8.34
C LYS A 8 9.05 6.00 -6.83
N PHE A 9 8.00 6.66 -6.35
CA PHE A 9 7.80 6.86 -4.92
C PHE A 9 7.42 5.57 -4.18
N MET A 10 6.68 4.66 -4.84
CA MET A 10 6.44 3.34 -4.27
C MET A 10 7.73 2.55 -4.11
N LYS A 11 8.67 2.60 -5.07
CA LYS A 11 10.02 1.99 -4.90
C LYS A 11 10.77 2.55 -3.69
N GLU A 12 10.62 3.84 -3.39
CA GLU A 12 11.19 4.43 -2.17
C GLU A 12 10.52 3.87 -0.90
N ALA A 13 9.19 3.67 -0.91
CA ALA A 13 8.49 3.00 0.18
C ALA A 13 8.95 1.54 0.36
N PHE A 14 9.26 0.82 -0.72
CA PHE A 14 9.84 -0.52 -0.66
C PHE A 14 11.22 -0.56 -0.01
N LYS A 15 12.11 0.39 -0.31
CA LYS A 15 13.42 0.51 0.38
C LYS A 15 13.24 0.69 1.89
N VAL A 16 12.23 1.45 2.30
CA VAL A 16 11.88 1.65 3.71
C VAL A 16 11.31 0.35 4.33
N ALA A 17 10.46 -0.38 3.60
CA ALA A 17 9.93 -1.67 4.03
C ALA A 17 11.00 -2.77 4.16
N GLU A 18 12.03 -2.75 3.31
CA GLU A 18 13.19 -3.65 3.41
C GLU A 18 14.01 -3.39 4.67
N THR A 19 14.17 -2.11 5.06
CA THR A 19 14.78 -1.75 6.35
C THR A 19 14.01 -2.36 7.52
N ALA A 20 12.68 -2.29 7.49
CA ALA A 20 11.82 -2.91 8.50
C ALA A 20 12.04 -4.43 8.58
N LEU A 21 12.07 -5.11 7.43
CA LEU A 21 12.33 -6.55 7.38
C LEU A 21 13.70 -6.89 7.98
N ALA A 22 14.74 -6.11 7.68
CA ALA A 22 16.09 -6.33 8.17
C ALA A 22 16.19 -6.22 9.70
N VAL A 23 15.39 -5.35 10.32
CA VAL A 23 15.31 -5.20 11.79
C VAL A 23 14.23 -6.08 12.42
N ARG A 24 13.69 -7.05 11.68
CA ARG A 24 12.62 -7.98 12.11
C ARG A 24 11.33 -7.29 12.54
N GLU A 25 11.02 -6.17 11.90
CA GLU A 25 9.70 -5.53 11.94
C GLU A 25 8.79 -6.02 10.82
N VAL A 26 7.48 -5.82 10.99
CA VAL A 26 6.52 -6.08 9.90
C VAL A 26 6.89 -5.18 8.72
N PRO A 27 7.06 -5.70 7.48
CA PRO A 27 7.61 -4.96 6.35
C PRO A 27 6.59 -4.06 5.67
N VAL A 28 5.94 -3.21 6.47
CA VAL A 28 5.12 -2.09 6.03
C VAL A 28 6.01 -0.85 6.07
N GLY A 29 6.30 -0.32 4.90
CA GLY A 29 7.08 0.91 4.73
C GLY A 29 6.28 1.93 3.96
N CYS A 30 6.49 3.21 4.26
CA CYS A 30 5.82 4.31 3.59
C CYS A 30 6.72 5.53 3.40
N VAL A 31 6.34 6.35 2.42
CA VAL A 31 6.88 7.70 2.22
C VAL A 31 5.73 8.70 2.04
N MET A 32 5.89 9.90 2.58
CA MET A 32 4.97 11.02 2.35
C MET A 32 5.62 12.01 1.39
N VAL A 33 4.90 12.36 0.32
CA VAL A 33 5.38 13.24 -0.75
C VAL A 33 4.54 14.51 -0.80
N TYR A 34 5.21 15.65 -0.75
CA TYR A 34 4.63 16.99 -0.84
C TYR A 34 5.45 17.78 -1.86
N GLU A 35 4.79 18.37 -2.86
CA GLU A 35 5.47 19.14 -3.94
C GLU A 35 6.61 18.33 -4.60
N ASP A 36 6.32 17.07 -4.94
CA ASP A 36 7.26 16.10 -5.54
C ASP A 36 8.52 15.79 -4.70
N GLN A 37 8.55 16.22 -3.43
CA GLN A 37 9.62 15.92 -2.48
C GLN A 37 9.15 14.94 -1.42
N ILE A 38 9.99 13.94 -1.13
CA ILE A 38 9.75 13.06 0.02
C ILE A 38 10.04 13.85 1.30
N ILE A 39 9.01 14.05 2.12
CA ILE A 39 9.09 14.83 3.35
C ILE A 39 9.09 13.98 4.62
N ALA A 40 8.71 12.69 4.53
CA ALA A 40 8.87 11.69 5.59
C ALA A 40 9.09 10.29 5.00
N LYS A 41 9.83 9.45 5.74
CA LYS A 41 10.07 8.03 5.43
C LYS A 41 9.92 7.24 6.72
N ALA A 42 9.00 6.28 6.77
CA ALA A 42 8.73 5.54 7.99
C ALA A 42 8.31 4.10 7.74
N PHE A 43 8.59 3.23 8.70
CA PHE A 43 8.17 1.84 8.70
C PHE A 43 7.51 1.47 10.03
N ASN A 44 6.90 0.28 10.08
CA ASN A 44 6.28 -0.27 11.28
C ASN A 44 7.29 -0.42 12.44
N GLN A 45 6.98 0.06 13.64
CA GLN A 45 7.87 -0.01 14.80
C GLN A 45 7.19 -0.65 16.03
N THR A 46 6.20 -1.52 15.82
CA THR A 46 5.39 -2.11 16.91
C THR A 46 6.21 -3.02 17.83
N ASN A 47 7.13 -3.82 17.29
CA ASN A 47 8.05 -4.66 18.06
C ASN A 47 9.15 -3.83 18.74
N LEU A 48 9.66 -2.78 18.08
CA LEU A 48 10.70 -1.91 18.61
C LEU A 48 10.19 -1.07 19.80
N THR A 49 8.97 -0.56 19.69
CA THR A 49 8.37 0.34 20.68
C THR A 49 7.48 -0.37 21.70
N LEU A 50 7.19 -1.66 21.48
CA LEU A 50 6.19 -2.43 22.25
C LEU A 50 4.81 -1.76 22.25
N ASN A 51 4.49 -1.02 21.18
CA ASN A 51 3.24 -0.29 21.04
C ASN A 51 2.54 -0.68 19.75
N GLY A 52 1.34 -1.26 19.87
CA GLY A 52 0.53 -1.72 18.75
C GLY A 52 0.03 -0.61 17.81
N THR A 53 0.14 0.67 18.20
CA THR A 53 -0.27 1.80 17.34
C THR A 53 0.85 2.37 16.49
N LYS A 54 2.10 1.95 16.71
CA LYS A 54 3.30 2.49 16.05
C LYS A 54 3.50 1.92 14.65
N HIS A 55 2.50 2.16 13.81
CA HIS A 55 2.48 1.83 12.40
C HIS A 55 3.25 2.83 11.55
N ALA A 56 3.63 2.41 10.34
CA ALA A 56 4.38 3.26 9.40
C ALA A 56 3.74 4.64 9.20
N GLU A 57 2.41 4.71 9.09
CA GLU A 57 1.67 5.96 8.85
C GLU A 57 1.68 6.90 10.06
N PHE A 58 1.61 6.36 11.29
CA PHE A 58 1.74 7.15 12.51
C PHE A 58 3.16 7.71 12.67
N GLU A 59 4.16 6.90 12.37
CA GLU A 59 5.56 7.33 12.42
C GLU A 59 5.88 8.37 11.34
N ALA A 60 5.31 8.23 10.14
CA ALA A 60 5.41 9.26 9.12
C ALA A 60 4.72 10.55 9.57
N TYR A 61 3.50 10.47 10.13
CA TYR A 61 2.80 11.62 10.68
C TYR A 61 3.61 12.34 11.77
N ASP A 62 4.21 11.60 12.72
CA ASP A 62 5.04 12.17 13.77
C ASP A 62 6.25 12.93 13.19
N GLN A 63 6.88 12.41 12.13
CA GLN A 63 7.95 13.14 11.40
C GLN A 63 7.43 14.43 10.75
N ILE A 64 6.24 14.40 10.15
CA ILE A 64 5.63 15.60 9.53
C ILE A 64 5.34 16.66 10.59
N ARG A 65 4.76 16.28 11.73
CA ARG A 65 4.49 17.22 12.83
C ARG A 65 5.77 17.87 13.35
N ALA A 66 6.83 17.08 13.51
CA ALA A 66 8.12 17.61 13.95
C ALA A 66 8.73 18.58 12.92
N LYS A 67 8.58 18.28 11.63
CA LYS A 67 9.12 19.09 10.53
C LYS A 67 8.31 20.37 10.24
N TYR A 68 6.99 20.32 10.43
CA TYR A 68 6.03 21.39 10.13
C TYR A 68 5.13 21.71 11.34
N PRO A 69 5.69 22.15 12.48
CA PRO A 69 4.97 22.23 13.76
C PRO A 69 3.73 23.14 13.75
N THR A 70 3.70 24.14 12.86
CA THR A 70 2.60 25.12 12.75
C THR A 70 1.76 24.98 11.48
N SER A 71 2.12 24.06 10.57
CA SER A 71 1.51 23.94 9.24
C SER A 71 1.30 22.50 8.77
N TYR A 72 1.51 21.51 9.64
CA TYR A 72 1.41 20.10 9.26
C TYR A 72 0.05 19.72 8.66
N GLU A 73 -1.07 20.28 9.14
CA GLU A 73 -2.38 19.99 8.53
C GLU A 73 -2.45 20.49 7.08
N GLN A 74 -1.92 21.68 6.80
CA GLN A 74 -1.93 22.26 5.46
C GLN A 74 -1.02 21.48 4.50
N VAL A 75 0.12 21.00 5.00
CA VAL A 75 1.04 20.13 4.27
C VAL A 75 0.38 18.78 3.96
N LEU A 76 -0.24 18.14 4.96
CA LEU A 76 -0.89 16.83 4.79
C LEU A 76 -2.03 16.86 3.78
N ARG A 77 -2.81 17.94 3.74
CA ARG A 77 -3.89 18.16 2.75
C ARG A 77 -3.43 18.20 1.29
N LYS A 78 -2.13 18.34 1.06
CA LYS A 78 -1.48 18.34 -0.27
C LYS A 78 -0.43 17.24 -0.39
N THR A 79 -0.43 16.29 0.55
CA THR A 79 0.53 15.19 0.62
C THR A 79 -0.08 13.93 0.03
N THR A 80 0.71 13.23 -0.80
CA THR A 80 0.43 11.85 -1.19
C THR A 80 1.22 10.88 -0.33
N LEU A 81 0.55 9.93 0.30
CA LEU A 81 1.16 8.81 1.00
C LEU A 81 1.36 7.65 0.02
N TYR A 82 2.58 7.09 -0.02
CA TYR A 82 2.87 5.82 -0.68
C TYR A 82 3.20 4.79 0.38
N VAL A 83 2.46 3.68 0.44
CA VAL A 83 2.63 2.64 1.46
C VAL A 83 2.57 1.25 0.87
N THR A 84 3.44 0.32 1.30
CA THR A 84 3.53 -1.00 0.67
C THR A 84 2.27 -1.85 0.86
N VAL A 85 1.53 -1.65 1.94
CA VAL A 85 0.31 -2.38 2.29
C VAL A 85 -0.82 -1.38 2.53
N GLU A 86 -2.05 -1.71 2.13
CA GLU A 86 -3.23 -0.89 2.41
C GLU A 86 -3.29 -0.48 3.90
N PRO A 87 -3.50 0.81 4.21
CA PRO A 87 -3.66 1.28 5.59
C PRO A 87 -4.73 0.48 6.33
N CYS A 88 -4.42 0.09 7.57
CA CYS A 88 -5.44 -0.52 8.42
C CYS A 88 -6.52 0.51 8.81
N ILE A 89 -7.66 0.06 9.34
CA ILE A 89 -8.77 0.93 9.79
C ILE A 89 -8.28 2.10 10.65
N MET A 90 -7.38 1.85 11.60
CA MET A 90 -6.80 2.87 12.47
C MET A 90 -6.01 3.93 11.68
N CYS A 91 -5.09 3.50 10.81
CA CYS A 91 -4.29 4.41 9.98
C CYS A 91 -5.17 5.14 8.95
N ALA A 92 -6.13 4.45 8.34
CA ALA A 92 -7.09 5.04 7.42
C ALA A 92 -7.91 6.16 8.09
N SER A 93 -8.33 5.95 9.33
CA SER A 93 -9.04 6.96 10.14
C SER A 93 -8.15 8.15 10.52
N LEU A 94 -6.89 7.91 10.90
CA LEU A 94 -5.91 8.98 11.12
C LEU A 94 -5.77 9.87 9.87
N LEU A 95 -5.51 9.25 8.73
CA LEU A 95 -5.34 9.93 7.44
C LEU A 95 -6.60 10.69 7.02
N ARG A 96 -7.77 10.14 7.33
CA ARG A 96 -9.08 10.77 7.09
C ARG A 96 -9.25 12.05 7.90
N GLN A 97 -8.92 12.01 9.19
CA GLN A 97 -9.02 13.16 10.11
C GLN A 97 -8.01 14.26 9.76
N LEU A 98 -6.84 13.88 9.24
CA LEU A 98 -5.82 14.82 8.77
C LEU A 98 -6.08 15.33 7.35
N GLU A 99 -7.15 14.84 6.71
CA GLU A 99 -7.57 15.19 5.35
C GLU A 99 -6.42 15.05 4.34
N ILE A 100 -5.68 13.93 4.38
CA ILE A 100 -4.62 13.66 3.42
C ILE A 100 -5.16 13.72 1.98
N GLN A 101 -4.35 14.17 1.02
CA GLN A 101 -4.80 14.31 -0.37
C GLN A 101 -5.09 12.94 -1.01
N THR A 102 -4.08 12.07 -1.00
CA THR A 102 -4.10 10.80 -1.73
C THR A 102 -3.30 9.73 -0.98
N VAL A 103 -3.80 8.51 -1.02
CA VAL A 103 -3.07 7.31 -0.60
C VAL A 103 -2.86 6.42 -1.82
N VAL A 104 -1.63 5.97 -2.04
CA VAL A 104 -1.25 4.99 -3.05
C VAL A 104 -0.66 3.80 -2.32
N PHE A 105 -1.14 2.59 -2.61
CA PHE A 105 -0.66 1.40 -1.91
C PHE A 105 -0.40 0.20 -2.80
N GLY A 106 0.45 -0.71 -2.30
CA GLY A 106 0.84 -1.93 -3.00
C GLY A 106 -0.21 -3.02 -2.94
N CYS A 107 -0.24 -3.81 -1.86
CA CYS A 107 -1.19 -4.91 -1.71
C CYS A 107 -2.35 -4.59 -0.75
N PRO A 108 -3.54 -5.19 -1.00
CA PRO A 108 -4.65 -5.18 -0.04
C PRO A 108 -4.24 -5.66 1.37
N ASN A 109 -4.93 -5.14 2.37
CA ASN A 109 -4.83 -5.61 3.75
C ASN A 109 -6.06 -6.45 4.09
N GLU A 110 -5.95 -7.76 3.85
CA GLU A 110 -7.04 -8.73 3.95
C GLU A 110 -7.63 -8.91 5.36
N ARG A 111 -6.95 -8.43 6.41
CA ARG A 111 -7.41 -8.59 7.79
C ARG A 111 -7.93 -7.31 8.41
N PHE A 112 -7.36 -6.16 8.03
CA PHE A 112 -7.61 -4.90 8.72
C PHE A 112 -7.76 -3.70 7.78
N GLY A 113 -7.82 -3.90 6.46
CA GLY A 113 -7.79 -2.81 5.49
C GLY A 113 -8.95 -1.82 5.63
N GLY A 114 -8.59 -0.54 5.77
CA GLY A 114 -9.52 0.56 6.00
C GLY A 114 -9.86 1.39 4.76
N ASN A 115 -9.32 1.04 3.58
CA ASN A 115 -9.53 1.78 2.33
C ASN A 115 -10.35 0.99 1.30
N GLY A 116 -10.78 -0.23 1.63
CA GLY A 116 -11.68 -1.03 0.82
C GLY A 116 -11.69 -2.52 1.15
N SER A 117 -10.61 -3.10 1.68
CA SER A 117 -10.58 -4.56 1.92
C SER A 117 -11.65 -5.02 2.92
N ILE A 118 -11.74 -4.30 4.06
CA ILE A 118 -12.71 -4.59 5.13
C ILE A 118 -13.69 -3.44 5.28
N PHE A 119 -13.17 -2.22 5.46
CA PHE A 119 -13.96 -0.99 5.50
C PHE A 119 -13.42 0.01 4.49
N ALA A 120 -14.25 0.99 4.14
CA ALA A 120 -13.90 2.08 3.24
C ALA A 120 -13.91 3.43 3.98
N ILE A 121 -13.14 3.52 5.08
CA ILE A 121 -13.05 4.72 5.95
C ILE A 121 -12.67 5.97 5.14
N ASN A 122 -11.84 5.80 4.12
CA ASN A 122 -11.42 6.89 3.22
C ASN A 122 -12.57 7.60 2.50
N LYS A 123 -13.70 6.91 2.28
CA LYS A 123 -14.87 7.38 1.54
C LYS A 123 -16.19 7.13 2.28
N ASP A 124 -16.14 6.92 3.59
CA ASP A 124 -17.34 6.78 4.41
C ASP A 124 -18.13 8.11 4.41
N ASP A 125 -19.39 8.05 3.99
CA ASP A 125 -20.29 9.20 3.87
C ASP A 125 -20.67 9.82 5.24
N LEU A 126 -20.47 9.08 6.34
CA LEU A 126 -20.66 9.60 7.70
C LEU A 126 -19.54 10.57 8.11
N LEU A 127 -18.44 10.63 7.36
CA LEU A 127 -17.29 11.50 7.61
C LEU A 127 -17.15 12.57 6.52
N ASN A 128 -16.79 13.80 6.90
CA ASN A 128 -16.61 14.90 5.95
C ASN A 128 -15.30 14.74 5.14
N ARG A 129 -15.31 15.04 3.83
CA ARG A 129 -14.11 15.26 2.94
C ARG A 129 -13.24 14.04 2.58
N PRO A 130 -13.71 13.11 1.73
CA PRO A 130 -13.00 11.87 1.41
C PRO A 130 -11.62 12.09 0.78
N TYR A 131 -10.79 11.05 0.80
CA TYR A 131 -9.50 11.03 0.09
C TYR A 131 -9.41 9.88 -0.91
N GLN A 132 -8.64 10.11 -1.98
CA GLN A 132 -8.44 9.11 -3.02
C GLN A 132 -7.51 8.00 -2.54
N SER A 133 -7.88 6.74 -2.80
CA SER A 133 -7.06 5.57 -2.47
C SER A 133 -6.80 4.72 -3.71
N ILE A 134 -5.55 4.65 -4.15
CA ILE A 134 -5.10 4.02 -5.39
C ILE A 134 -4.42 2.68 -5.06
N PRO A 135 -5.05 1.53 -5.38
CA PRO A 135 -4.50 0.21 -5.10
C PRO A 135 -3.53 -0.29 -6.18
N GLY A 136 -2.70 -1.27 -5.83
CA GLY A 136 -2.09 -2.20 -6.78
C GLY A 136 -0.70 -1.84 -7.30
N VAL A 137 -0.08 -0.75 -6.81
CA VAL A 137 1.24 -0.32 -7.30
C VAL A 137 2.32 -1.22 -6.71
N LEU A 138 2.95 -2.05 -7.55
CA LEU A 138 3.94 -3.07 -7.11
C LEU A 138 3.36 -4.06 -6.08
N SER A 139 2.11 -4.48 -6.29
CA SER A 139 1.37 -5.32 -5.33
C SER A 139 2.01 -6.69 -5.10
N LYS A 140 2.49 -7.37 -6.16
CA LYS A 140 3.16 -8.68 -6.04
C LYS A 140 4.39 -8.55 -5.12
N GLN A 141 5.17 -7.48 -5.27
CA GLN A 141 6.35 -7.20 -4.45
C GLN A 141 5.98 -6.99 -2.97
N ALA A 142 4.87 -6.30 -2.68
CA ALA A 142 4.39 -6.11 -1.30
C ALA A 142 4.00 -7.44 -0.65
N VAL A 143 3.25 -8.28 -1.37
CA VAL A 143 2.89 -9.63 -0.91
C VAL A 143 4.15 -10.46 -0.64
N MET A 144 5.16 -10.39 -1.52
CA MET A 144 6.41 -11.12 -1.34
C MET A 144 7.18 -10.68 -0.08
N LEU A 145 7.22 -9.38 0.24
CA LEU A 145 7.83 -8.91 1.49
C LEU A 145 7.10 -9.45 2.72
N LEU A 146 5.77 -9.39 2.75
CA LEU A 146 4.98 -9.96 3.85
C LEU A 146 5.23 -11.46 4.01
N ARG A 147 5.27 -12.22 2.91
CA ARG A 147 5.58 -13.66 2.95
C ARG A 147 6.97 -13.92 3.51
N LYS A 148 7.99 -13.15 3.11
CA LYS A 148 9.34 -13.24 3.67
C LYS A 148 9.32 -13.02 5.19
N PHE A 149 8.60 -12.02 5.69
CA PHE A 149 8.47 -11.76 7.12
C PHE A 149 7.81 -12.92 7.88
N TYR A 150 6.73 -13.51 7.37
CA TYR A 150 6.06 -14.62 8.05
C TYR A 150 6.85 -15.93 8.09
N LEU A 151 7.88 -16.06 7.24
CA LEU A 151 8.86 -17.15 7.30
C LEU A 151 9.92 -16.90 8.37
N LEU A 152 10.20 -15.64 8.72
CA LEU A 152 11.08 -15.33 9.84
C LEU A 152 10.42 -15.79 11.14
N GLU A 153 11.17 -16.55 11.95
CA GLU A 153 10.73 -16.88 13.30
C GLU A 153 10.84 -15.63 14.17
N ASN A 154 9.70 -15.21 14.75
CA ASN A 154 9.74 -14.20 15.78
C ASN A 154 10.24 -14.85 17.08
N SER A 155 11.51 -14.61 17.42
CA SER A 155 12.13 -15.13 18.65
C SER A 155 11.48 -14.62 19.93
N LYS A 156 10.62 -13.59 19.85
CA LYS A 156 9.83 -13.06 20.97
C LYS A 156 8.39 -13.60 21.00
N SER A 157 7.95 -14.35 19.99
CA SER A 157 6.63 -15.01 20.01
C SER A 157 6.71 -16.36 20.71
N PRO A 158 5.63 -16.83 21.38
CA PRO A 158 5.55 -18.19 21.89
C PRO A 158 5.90 -19.20 20.79
N ALA A 159 6.59 -20.28 21.15
CA ALA A 159 7.02 -21.30 20.21
C ALA A 159 5.83 -21.76 19.34
N SER A 160 5.82 -21.35 18.08
CA SER A 160 4.70 -21.68 17.19
C SER A 160 4.82 -23.14 16.76
N ILE A 161 3.83 -23.94 17.14
CA ILE A 161 3.66 -25.32 16.65
C ILE A 161 3.49 -25.24 15.11
N GLY A 162 4.42 -25.83 14.34
CA GLY A 162 4.21 -26.11 12.91
C GLY A 162 4.92 -25.24 11.85
N LYS A 163 5.97 -24.45 12.17
CA LYS A 163 6.66 -23.64 11.14
C LYS A 163 7.81 -24.32 10.37
N LYS A 164 8.26 -25.51 10.78
CA LYS A 164 9.48 -26.16 10.25
C LYS A 164 9.50 -26.46 8.73
N ASN A 165 8.37 -26.41 8.02
CA ASN A 165 8.27 -26.78 6.60
C ASN A 165 7.63 -25.71 5.68
N ARG A 166 7.48 -24.45 6.12
CA ARG A 166 6.88 -23.42 5.26
C ARG A 166 7.85 -23.02 4.13
N ARG A 167 7.44 -23.26 2.89
CA ARG A 167 8.13 -22.75 1.69
C ARG A 167 7.54 -21.41 1.30
N LEU A 168 8.37 -20.54 0.73
CA LEU A 168 7.92 -19.28 0.16
C LEU A 168 7.10 -19.56 -1.10
N GLU A 169 5.79 -19.29 -1.06
CA GLU A 169 4.96 -19.32 -2.27
C GLU A 169 5.34 -18.14 -3.18
N GLN A 170 5.69 -18.43 -4.42
CA GLN A 170 6.20 -17.45 -5.40
C GLN A 170 5.29 -17.26 -6.61
N ASN A 171 4.34 -18.18 -6.84
CA ASN A 171 3.59 -18.24 -8.09
C ASN A 171 2.14 -17.80 -7.93
N GLU A 172 1.52 -18.12 -6.79
CA GLU A 172 0.13 -17.76 -6.53
C GLU A 172 0.05 -16.47 -5.72
N PHE A 173 -0.80 -15.52 -6.13
CA PHE A 173 -1.02 -14.26 -5.43
C PHE A 173 -2.53 -14.00 -5.33
N PRO A 174 -3.02 -13.48 -4.18
CA PRO A 174 -4.43 -13.17 -4.02
C PRO A 174 -4.82 -12.01 -4.96
N PRO A 175 -5.90 -12.14 -5.75
CA PRO A 175 -6.28 -11.12 -6.73
C PRO A 175 -6.69 -9.81 -6.05
N ILE A 176 -6.56 -8.69 -6.78
CA ILE A 176 -7.03 -7.39 -6.31
C ILE A 176 -8.43 -7.14 -6.86
N GLU A 177 -9.44 -7.18 -6.00
CA GLU A 177 -10.79 -6.75 -6.36
C GLU A 177 -10.89 -5.22 -6.45
N TYR A 178 -10.48 -4.63 -7.57
CA TYR A 178 -10.40 -3.17 -7.74
C TYR A 178 -11.69 -2.43 -7.41
N ARG A 179 -12.84 -3.06 -7.69
CA ARG A 179 -14.18 -2.54 -7.38
C ARG A 179 -14.41 -2.16 -5.91
N LYS A 180 -13.62 -2.72 -4.98
CA LYS A 180 -13.68 -2.35 -3.55
C LYS A 180 -13.13 -0.93 -3.32
N TYR A 181 -12.13 -0.54 -4.10
CA TYR A 181 -11.39 0.70 -3.93
C TYR A 181 -11.88 1.79 -4.88
N LEU A 182 -12.03 1.46 -6.16
CA LEU A 182 -12.29 2.37 -7.26
C LEU A 182 -13.46 1.88 -8.12
N THR A 183 -14.18 2.81 -8.73
CA THR A 183 -15.05 2.53 -9.88
C THR A 183 -14.20 2.24 -11.13
N LYS A 184 -14.81 1.62 -12.15
CA LYS A 184 -14.14 1.39 -13.44
C LYS A 184 -13.71 2.70 -14.11
N SER A 185 -14.56 3.73 -14.04
CA SER A 185 -14.25 5.06 -14.61
C SER A 185 -13.03 5.69 -13.93
N GLU A 186 -12.95 5.62 -12.60
CA GLU A 186 -11.79 6.11 -11.85
C GLU A 186 -10.53 5.30 -12.20
N PHE A 187 -10.64 3.98 -12.30
CA PHE A 187 -9.53 3.13 -12.73
C PHE A 187 -9.04 3.50 -14.14
N GLU A 188 -9.94 3.63 -15.12
CA GLU A 188 -9.60 3.99 -16.49
C GLU A 188 -9.03 5.42 -16.60
N SER A 189 -9.46 6.33 -15.72
CA SER A 189 -8.88 7.68 -15.61
C SER A 189 -7.45 7.66 -15.07
N LEU A 190 -7.18 6.78 -14.09
CA LEU A 190 -5.86 6.65 -13.46
C LEU A 190 -4.84 5.90 -14.32
N PHE A 191 -5.25 4.78 -14.91
CA PHE A 191 -4.34 3.87 -15.62
C PHE A 191 -4.46 4.00 -17.14
N GLY A 192 -5.62 4.44 -17.64
CA GLY A 192 -5.93 4.54 -19.06
C GLY A 192 -6.96 3.49 -19.50
N LYS A 193 -7.90 3.89 -20.37
CA LYS A 193 -9.00 3.05 -20.88
C LYS A 193 -8.54 1.71 -21.47
N LYS A 194 -7.36 1.68 -22.11
CA LYS A 194 -6.79 0.46 -22.68
C LYS A 194 -6.53 -0.64 -21.64
N PHE A 195 -6.39 -0.30 -20.37
CA PHE A 195 -6.18 -1.24 -19.27
C PHE A 195 -7.47 -1.57 -18.51
N GLY A 196 -8.66 -1.16 -18.98
CA GLY A 196 -9.93 -1.50 -18.32
C GLY A 196 -10.14 -3.00 -18.11
N PHE A 197 -9.53 -3.86 -18.94
CA PHE A 197 -9.56 -5.31 -18.77
C PHE A 197 -8.83 -5.78 -17.48
N VAL A 198 -7.85 -5.04 -16.98
CA VAL A 198 -7.15 -5.33 -15.71
C VAL A 198 -8.14 -5.24 -14.56
N TYR A 199 -8.95 -4.18 -14.56
CA TYR A 199 -10.05 -3.99 -13.61
C TYR A 199 -11.09 -5.12 -13.73
N ASP A 200 -11.55 -5.41 -14.94
CA ASP A 200 -12.62 -6.39 -15.17
C ASP A 200 -12.23 -7.81 -14.76
N ASN A 201 -10.95 -8.16 -14.88
CA ASN A 201 -10.43 -9.49 -14.60
C ASN A 201 -9.64 -9.58 -13.27
N ASN A 202 -9.62 -8.50 -12.46
CA ASN A 202 -8.86 -8.40 -11.20
C ASN A 202 -7.37 -8.78 -11.36
N LEU A 203 -6.76 -8.40 -12.49
CA LEU A 203 -5.35 -8.69 -12.78
C LEU A 203 -4.44 -7.73 -12.02
N PHE A 204 -3.25 -8.18 -11.68
CA PHE A 204 -2.24 -7.27 -11.15
C PHE A 204 -1.82 -6.25 -12.20
N LEU A 205 -1.55 -5.02 -11.78
CA LEU A 205 -0.82 -4.08 -12.60
C LEU A 205 0.62 -4.56 -12.78
N GLU A 206 1.09 -4.54 -14.01
CA GLU A 206 2.46 -4.90 -14.39
C GLU A 206 3.17 -3.66 -14.91
N PHE A 207 4.43 -3.51 -14.52
CA PHE A 207 5.21 -2.30 -14.74
C PHE A 207 6.55 -2.65 -15.37
N ASP A 208 6.97 -1.84 -16.34
CA ASP A 208 8.36 -1.83 -16.80
C ASP A 208 9.27 -1.08 -15.80
N ASP A 209 10.58 -1.09 -16.04
CA ASP A 209 11.59 -0.49 -15.15
C ASP A 209 11.44 1.04 -14.99
N ASP A 210 10.84 1.70 -15.98
CA ASP A 210 10.52 3.14 -15.99
C ASP A 210 9.18 3.49 -15.30
N GLY A 211 8.42 2.47 -14.88
CA GLY A 211 7.11 2.61 -14.25
C GLY A 211 5.92 2.66 -15.20
N THR A 212 6.14 2.44 -16.50
CA THR A 212 5.06 2.33 -17.49
C THR A 212 4.23 1.06 -17.24
N VAL A 213 2.90 1.17 -17.28
CA VAL A 213 2.01 0.00 -17.19
C VAL A 213 2.09 -0.80 -18.49
N VAL A 214 2.36 -2.10 -18.41
CA VAL A 214 2.62 -2.98 -19.57
C VAL A 214 1.68 -4.18 -19.66
N ASN A 215 0.58 -4.20 -18.90
CA ASN A 215 -0.39 -5.29 -18.96
C ASN A 215 -0.88 -5.55 -20.40
N GLU A 216 -0.81 -6.81 -20.82
CA GLU A 216 -1.35 -7.29 -22.09
C GLU A 216 -2.73 -7.92 -21.90
N THR A 217 -3.64 -7.72 -22.85
CA THR A 217 -4.95 -8.39 -22.86
C THR A 217 -4.71 -9.90 -22.97
N PRO A 218 -5.32 -10.74 -22.10
CA PRO A 218 -5.18 -12.18 -22.21
C PRO A 218 -5.61 -12.64 -23.60
N SER A 219 -4.69 -13.23 -24.36
CA SER A 219 -5.01 -13.82 -25.65
C SER A 219 -6.06 -14.92 -25.41
N LYS A 220 -7.23 -14.79 -26.03
CA LYS A 220 -8.22 -15.87 -26.08
C LYS A 220 -7.50 -17.07 -26.68
N LYS A 221 -7.04 -18.03 -25.86
CA LYS A 221 -6.67 -19.34 -26.36
C LYS A 221 -7.93 -19.85 -27.07
N LEU A 222 -7.91 -19.86 -28.41
CA LEU A 222 -8.88 -20.63 -29.17
C LEU A 222 -8.81 -22.04 -28.58
N LYS A 223 -9.89 -22.49 -27.94
CA LYS A 223 -10.08 -23.90 -27.70
C LYS A 223 -10.19 -24.53 -29.08
N THR A 224 -9.07 -25.00 -29.63
CA THR A 224 -9.08 -25.98 -30.70
C THR A 224 -9.84 -27.18 -30.16
N ARG A 225 -11.01 -27.42 -30.76
CA ARG A 225 -11.85 -28.59 -30.51
C ARG A 225 -11.11 -29.87 -30.87
#